data_AF-A0A942Q1I2-F1
#
_entry.id   AF-A0A942Q1I2-F1
#
_cell.length_a   1.000
_cell.length_b   1.000
_cell.length_c   1.000
_cell.angle_alpha   90.00
_cell.angle_beta   90.00
_cell.angle_gamma   90.00
#
_symmetry.space_group_name_H-M   'P 1'
#
loop_
_entity.id
_entity.type
_entity.pdbx_description
1 polymer ?
#
loop_
_entity_poly.entity_id
_entity_poly.type
_entity_poly.pdbx_seq_one_letter_code
_entity_poly.pdbx_strand_id
1 'polypeptide(L)'
;MGSDKVLDVSSAPTWAWVAAAASAATLLVAFTFAVWLSWRNIVRNQLVKVVGRREGVHASRRTLEAVVRHLADEDDARFTYFATHPESEDRRVLVETANRMRLAADELDTMPLPQPLWRAAEGLADAAFVVAEEAGRVGESDDPEVVFDALARIDLDRLERVFSAADGYVRDACERYDLDEASVYGGGLYI
;
A
#
# COMPACT_ATOMS: atom_id res chain seq x y z
N MET A 1 -54.22 29.03 -25.04
CA MET A 1 -55.07 28.21 -24.16
C MET A 1 -54.91 26.76 -24.57
N GLY A 2 -53.91 26.08 -24.03
CA GLY A 2 -53.74 24.63 -24.18
C GLY A 2 -54.45 23.96 -23.00
N SER A 3 -55.40 23.08 -23.30
CA SER A 3 -56.13 22.33 -22.28
C SER A 3 -55.20 21.25 -21.73
N ASP A 4 -54.77 21.42 -20.48
CA ASP A 4 -54.03 20.41 -19.74
C ASP A 4 -54.92 19.18 -19.56
N LYS A 5 -54.64 18.13 -20.33
CA LYS A 5 -55.22 16.79 -20.09
C LYS A 5 -54.60 16.26 -18.81
N VAL A 6 -55.28 16.49 -17.68
CA VAL A 6 -54.97 15.82 -16.42
C VAL A 6 -55.26 14.33 -16.62
N LEU A 7 -54.21 13.52 -16.69
CA LEU A 7 -54.32 12.07 -16.79
C LEU A 7 -54.95 11.54 -15.49
N ASP A 8 -56.14 10.97 -15.59
CA ASP A 8 -56.83 10.35 -14.46
C ASP A 8 -56.23 8.97 -14.14
N VAL A 9 -55.23 8.97 -13.26
CA VAL A 9 -54.48 7.78 -12.84
C VAL A 9 -55.31 6.84 -11.96
N SER A 10 -56.49 7.26 -11.50
CA SER A 10 -57.33 6.49 -10.57
C SER A 10 -58.04 5.29 -11.21
N SER A 11 -58.08 5.22 -12.54
CA SER A 11 -58.75 4.16 -13.31
C SER A 11 -57.82 3.02 -13.79
N ALA A 12 -56.53 3.04 -13.41
CA ALA A 12 -55.59 2.03 -13.86
C ALA A 12 -55.90 0.65 -13.25
N PRO A 13 -55.86 -0.43 -14.06
CA PRO A 13 -56.13 -1.77 -13.56
C PRO A 13 -55.06 -2.23 -12.58
N THR A 14 -55.43 -3.02 -11.57
CA THR A 14 -54.54 -3.45 -10.47
C THR A 14 -53.26 -4.15 -10.95
N TRP A 15 -53.32 -4.89 -12.05
CA TRP A 15 -52.13 -5.52 -12.65
C TRP A 15 -51.09 -4.49 -13.14
N ALA A 16 -51.51 -3.30 -13.56
CA ALA A 16 -50.60 -2.24 -14.00
C ALA A 16 -49.80 -1.67 -12.82
N TRP A 17 -50.44 -1.55 -11.65
CA TRP A 17 -49.76 -1.18 -10.41
C TRP A 17 -48.80 -2.27 -9.93
N VAL A 18 -49.19 -3.54 -10.03
CA VAL A 18 -48.30 -4.68 -9.72
C VAL A 18 -47.10 -4.70 -10.66
N ALA A 19 -47.32 -4.50 -11.97
CA ALA A 19 -46.26 -4.44 -12.96
C ALA A 19 -45.31 -3.26 -12.70
N ALA A 20 -45.84 -2.07 -12.44
CA ALA A 20 -45.05 -0.89 -12.12
C ALA A 20 -44.21 -1.09 -10.84
N ALA A 21 -44.80 -1.67 -9.79
CA ALA A 21 -44.10 -1.99 -8.55
C ALA A 21 -43.00 -3.04 -8.78
N ALA A 22 -43.26 -4.09 -9.56
CA ALA A 22 -42.27 -5.11 -9.90
C ALA A 22 -41.11 -4.53 -10.72
N SER A 23 -41.39 -3.65 -11.69
CA SER A 23 -40.36 -2.95 -12.47
C SER A 23 -39.52 -2.03 -11.59
N ALA A 24 -40.15 -1.26 -10.70
CA ALA A 24 -39.43 -0.40 -9.76
C ALA A 24 -38.52 -1.22 -8.83
N ALA A 25 -39.01 -2.33 -8.27
CA ALA A 25 -38.20 -3.23 -7.45
C ALA A 25 -37.01 -3.82 -8.22
N THR A 26 -37.24 -4.24 -9.47
CA THR A 26 -36.17 -4.78 -10.34
C THR A 26 -35.10 -3.74 -10.62
N LEU A 27 -35.50 -2.50 -10.93
CA LEU A 27 -34.56 -1.40 -11.17
C LEU A 27 -33.76 -1.04 -9.91
N LEU A 28 -34.39 -1.05 -8.73
CA LEU A 28 -33.71 -0.82 -7.46
C LEU A 28 -32.66 -1.91 -7.17
N VAL A 29 -33.01 -3.19 -7.40
CA VAL A 29 -32.06 -4.31 -7.24
C VAL A 29 -30.91 -4.18 -8.25
N ALA A 30 -31.19 -3.89 -9.51
CA ALA A 30 -30.16 -3.71 -10.52
C ALA A 30 -29.24 -2.52 -10.20
N PHE A 31 -29.80 -1.41 -9.74
CA PHE A 31 -29.05 -0.22 -9.36
C PHE A 31 -28.15 -0.47 -8.14
N THR A 32 -28.69 -1.07 -7.08
CA THR A 32 -27.89 -1.41 -5.88
C THR A 32 -26.76 -2.38 -6.22
N PHE A 33 -27.02 -3.37 -7.06
CA PHE A 33 -25.99 -4.28 -7.57
C PHE A 33 -24.92 -3.56 -8.39
N ALA A 34 -25.30 -2.63 -9.28
CA ALA A 34 -24.36 -1.84 -10.07
C ALA A 34 -23.48 -0.93 -9.20
N VAL A 35 -24.06 -0.27 -8.18
CA VAL A 35 -23.31 0.54 -7.21
C VAL A 35 -22.32 -0.32 -6.43
N TRP A 36 -22.75 -1.50 -5.96
CA TRP A 36 -21.88 -2.43 -5.23
C TRP A 36 -20.71 -2.91 -6.10
N LEU A 37 -20.97 -3.30 -7.36
CA LEU A 37 -19.93 -3.74 -8.29
C LEU A 37 -18.94 -2.60 -8.59
N SER A 38 -19.44 -1.39 -8.78
CA SER A 38 -18.62 -0.20 -9.05
C SER A 38 -17.71 0.12 -7.86
N TRP A 39 -18.25 0.07 -6.65
CA TRP A 39 -17.47 0.21 -5.42
C TRP A 39 -16.39 -0.87 -5.30
N ARG A 40 -16.75 -2.13 -5.54
CA ARG A 40 -15.79 -3.24 -5.51
C ARG A 40 -14.63 -3.05 -6.50
N ASN A 41 -14.93 -2.58 -7.71
CA ASN A 41 -13.90 -2.28 -8.72
C ASN A 41 -12.99 -1.12 -8.29
N ILE A 42 -13.54 -0.06 -7.68
CA ILE A 42 -12.76 1.06 -7.15
C ILE A 42 -11.79 0.56 -6.07
N VAL A 43 -12.27 -0.23 -5.11
CA VAL A 43 -11.43 -0.77 -4.04
C VAL A 43 -10.33 -1.68 -4.63
N ARG A 44 -10.68 -2.57 -5.55
CA ARG A 44 -9.71 -3.45 -6.21
C ARG A 44 -8.62 -2.67 -6.94
N ASN A 45 -8.97 -1.62 -7.68
CA ASN A 45 -8.00 -0.79 -8.38
C ASN A 45 -7.05 -0.05 -7.42
N GLN A 46 -7.55 0.42 -6.27
CA GLN A 46 -6.69 1.04 -5.26
C GLN A 46 -5.82 0.00 -4.55
N LEU A 47 -6.33 -1.21 -4.31
CA LEU A 47 -5.57 -2.31 -3.74
C LEU A 47 -4.37 -2.69 -4.62
N VAL A 48 -4.51 -2.69 -5.95
CA VAL A 48 -3.38 -2.89 -6.88
C VAL A 48 -2.25 -1.89 -6.63
N LYS A 49 -2.59 -0.62 -6.36
CA LYS A 49 -1.57 0.39 -6.02
C LYS A 49 -0.87 0.08 -4.70
N VAL A 50 -1.63 -0.31 -3.68
CA VAL A 50 -1.09 -0.71 -2.37
C VAL A 50 -0.13 -1.89 -2.53
N VAL A 51 -0.50 -2.92 -3.31
CA VAL A 51 0.36 -4.07 -3.64
C VAL A 51 1.62 -3.62 -4.41
N GLY A 52 1.49 -2.71 -5.37
CA GLY A 52 2.64 -2.15 -6.07
C GLY A 52 3.61 -1.42 -5.12
N ARG A 53 3.10 -0.71 -4.11
CA ARG A 53 3.92 -0.05 -3.09
C ARG A 53 4.57 -1.05 -2.12
N ARG A 54 3.85 -2.12 -1.74
CA ARG A 54 4.40 -3.23 -0.96
C ARG A 54 5.71 -3.74 -1.56
N GLU A 55 5.75 -4.01 -2.86
CA GLU A 55 6.97 -4.48 -3.54
C GLU A 55 8.14 -3.49 -3.38
N GLY A 56 7.88 -2.19 -3.53
CA GLY A 56 8.90 -1.15 -3.34
C GLY A 56 9.45 -1.11 -1.91
N VAL A 57 8.59 -1.26 -0.91
CA VAL A 57 8.98 -1.30 0.51
C VAL A 57 9.79 -2.57 0.81
N HIS A 58 9.38 -3.72 0.27
CA HIS A 58 10.14 -4.98 0.37
C HIS A 58 11.49 -4.93 -0.35
N ALA A 59 11.58 -4.25 -1.50
CA ALA A 59 12.84 -4.06 -2.19
C ALA A 59 13.81 -3.21 -1.35
N SER A 60 13.34 -2.11 -0.76
CA SER A 60 14.15 -1.28 0.14
C SER A 60 14.58 -2.00 1.40
N ARG A 61 13.73 -2.84 2.00
CA ARG A 61 14.13 -3.73 3.10
C ARG A 61 15.26 -4.66 2.68
N ARG A 62 15.13 -5.33 1.53
CA ARG A 62 16.18 -6.22 1.00
C ARG A 62 17.50 -5.49 0.76
N THR A 63 17.45 -4.24 0.29
CA THR A 63 18.65 -3.39 0.14
C THR A 63 19.30 -3.12 1.49
N LEU A 64 18.54 -2.72 2.51
CA LEU A 64 19.07 -2.53 3.87
C LEU A 64 19.74 -3.81 4.40
N GLU A 65 19.05 -4.96 4.30
CA GLU A 65 19.62 -6.24 4.73
C GLU A 65 20.86 -6.64 3.94
N ALA A 66 20.91 -6.34 2.63
CA ALA A 66 22.06 -6.62 1.79
C ALA A 66 23.29 -5.81 2.22
N VAL A 67 23.11 -4.51 2.53
CA VAL A 67 24.19 -3.67 3.07
C VAL A 67 24.67 -4.19 4.42
N VAL A 68 23.75 -4.53 5.33
CA VAL A 68 24.12 -5.06 6.66
C VAL A 68 24.89 -6.39 6.54
N ARG A 69 24.45 -7.30 5.66
CA ARG A 69 25.17 -8.56 5.40
C ARG A 69 26.54 -8.29 4.76
N HIS A 70 26.63 -7.38 3.80
CA HIS A 70 27.89 -7.01 3.17
C HIS A 70 28.90 -6.51 4.20
N LEU A 71 28.48 -5.59 5.08
CA LEU A 71 29.34 -5.07 6.15
C LEU A 71 29.75 -6.12 7.18
N ALA A 72 28.91 -7.13 7.42
CA ALA A 72 29.23 -8.23 8.34
C ALA A 72 30.28 -9.19 7.78
N ASP A 73 30.44 -9.27 6.45
CA ASP A 73 31.40 -10.13 5.76
C ASP A 73 32.74 -9.41 5.47
N GLU A 74 32.81 -8.10 5.67
CA GLU A 74 33.98 -7.26 5.38
C GLU A 74 35.00 -7.22 6.53
N ASP A 75 36.23 -6.82 6.23
CA ASP A 75 37.29 -6.68 7.23
C ASP A 75 37.19 -5.39 8.07
N ASP A 76 37.90 -5.36 9.20
CA ASP A 76 37.90 -4.20 10.12
C ASP A 76 38.29 -2.88 9.42
N ALA A 77 39.18 -2.94 8.42
CA ALA A 77 39.64 -1.77 7.70
C ALA A 77 38.51 -1.17 6.85
N ARG A 78 37.76 -2.01 6.14
CA ARG A 78 36.61 -1.58 5.35
C ARG A 78 35.41 -1.21 6.21
N PHE A 79 35.20 -1.88 7.34
CA PHE A 79 34.17 -1.50 8.31
C PHE A 79 34.47 -0.12 8.94
N THR A 80 35.73 0.16 9.25
CA THR A 80 36.18 1.49 9.71
C THR A 80 36.03 2.54 8.62
N TYR A 81 36.36 2.20 7.37
CA TYR A 81 36.17 3.08 6.22
C TYR A 81 34.70 3.48 6.07
N PHE A 82 33.78 2.52 6.10
CA PHE A 82 32.33 2.77 6.06
C PHE A 82 31.85 3.76 7.14
N ALA A 83 32.33 3.60 8.38
CA ALA A 83 31.90 4.47 9.48
C ALA A 83 32.48 5.88 9.40
N THR A 84 33.70 6.03 8.85
CA THR A 84 34.44 7.30 8.80
C THR A 84 34.27 8.09 7.50
N HIS A 85 33.71 7.46 6.45
CA HIS A 85 33.54 8.06 5.13
C HIS A 85 32.05 8.04 4.73
N PRO A 86 31.29 9.11 5.05
CA PRO A 86 29.87 9.24 4.69
C PRO A 86 29.60 9.12 3.19
N GLU A 87 30.61 9.38 2.36
CA GLU A 87 30.56 9.26 0.91
C GLU A 87 30.73 7.85 0.38
N SER A 88 31.00 6.87 1.25
CA SER A 88 31.08 5.46 0.86
C SER A 88 29.77 4.99 0.20
N GLU A 89 29.90 4.04 -0.73
CA GLU A 89 28.77 3.58 -1.55
C GLU A 89 27.63 3.04 -0.69
N ASP A 90 27.95 2.19 0.29
CA ASP A 90 26.96 1.63 1.22
C ASP A 90 26.25 2.72 2.03
N ARG A 91 26.97 3.74 2.51
CA ARG A 91 26.37 4.88 3.23
C ARG A 91 25.40 5.64 2.34
N ARG A 92 25.77 5.91 1.09
CA ARG A 92 24.88 6.56 0.12
C ARG A 92 23.64 5.73 -0.16
N VAL A 93 23.79 4.41 -0.31
CA VAL A 93 22.67 3.48 -0.51
C VAL A 93 21.70 3.51 0.68
N LEU A 94 22.22 3.56 1.92
CA LEU A 94 21.40 3.67 3.13
C LEU A 94 20.65 5.01 3.20
N VAL A 95 21.32 6.13 2.89
CA VAL A 95 20.66 7.46 2.82
C VAL A 95 19.57 7.50 1.75
N GLU A 96 19.85 6.97 0.55
CA GLU A 96 18.87 6.90 -0.52
C GLU A 96 17.68 6.01 -0.14
N THR A 97 17.94 4.87 0.49
CA THR A 97 16.92 3.96 1.01
C THR A 97 16.06 4.65 2.05
N ALA A 98 16.68 5.36 3.00
CA ALA A 98 15.97 6.10 4.03
C ALA A 98 15.04 7.15 3.42
N ASN A 99 15.55 7.98 2.50
CA ASN A 99 14.76 9.01 1.83
C ASN A 99 13.61 8.43 1.02
N ARG A 100 13.86 7.37 0.25
CA ARG A 100 12.81 6.68 -0.52
C ARG A 100 11.71 6.14 0.39
N MET A 101 12.08 5.58 1.54
CA MET A 101 11.12 5.00 2.48
C MET A 101 10.34 6.05 3.28
N ARG A 102 10.93 7.21 3.60
CA ARG A 102 10.18 8.35 4.17
C ARG A 102 9.11 8.83 3.19
N LEU A 103 9.46 8.98 1.92
CA LEU A 103 8.51 9.35 0.88
C LEU A 103 7.43 8.28 0.71
N ALA A 104 7.79 7.00 0.71
CA ALA A 104 6.82 5.92 0.62
C ALA A 104 5.86 5.88 1.81
N ALA A 105 6.35 6.11 3.03
CA ALA A 105 5.53 6.19 4.23
C ALA A 105 4.51 7.35 4.15
N ASP A 106 4.98 8.57 3.82
CA ASP A 106 4.12 9.74 3.67
C ASP A 106 3.08 9.57 2.55
N GLU A 107 3.49 8.99 1.42
CA GLU A 107 2.59 8.68 0.31
C GLU A 107 1.52 7.65 0.68
N LEU A 108 1.85 6.66 1.51
CA LEU A 108 0.90 5.64 1.98
C LEU A 108 -0.09 6.23 3.01
N ASP A 109 0.38 7.09 3.91
CA ASP A 109 -0.44 7.74 4.94
C ASP A 109 -1.41 8.77 4.35
N THR A 110 -0.99 9.49 3.30
CA THR A 110 -1.79 10.54 2.68
C THR A 110 -2.65 10.04 1.50
N MET A 111 -2.54 8.76 1.14
CA MET A 111 -3.26 8.20 0.01
C MET A 111 -4.78 8.21 0.25
N PRO A 112 -5.59 8.74 -0.70
CA PRO A 112 -7.04 8.72 -0.58
C PRO A 112 -7.57 7.30 -0.86
N LEU A 113 -7.55 6.47 0.18
CA LEU A 113 -7.95 5.07 0.13
C LEU A 113 -9.37 4.86 0.66
N PRO A 114 -10.12 3.92 0.09
CA PRO A 114 -11.33 3.39 0.72
C PRO A 114 -11.01 2.81 2.10
N GLN A 115 -11.90 3.03 3.06
CA GLN A 115 -11.77 2.55 4.44
C GLN A 115 -11.31 1.08 4.59
N PRO A 116 -11.78 0.12 3.76
CA PRO A 116 -11.33 -1.25 3.87
C PRO A 116 -9.83 -1.48 3.65
N LEU A 117 -9.11 -0.53 3.04
CA LEU A 117 -7.68 -0.62 2.73
C LEU A 117 -6.78 0.12 3.71
N TRP A 118 -7.33 0.90 4.65
CA TRP A 118 -6.53 1.74 5.55
C TRP A 118 -5.51 0.94 6.34
N ARG A 119 -5.90 -0.17 6.96
CA ARG A 119 -4.95 -1.01 7.72
C ARG A 119 -3.80 -1.56 6.89
N ALA A 120 -4.05 -1.89 5.62
CA ALA A 120 -3.01 -2.38 4.73
C ALA A 120 -2.02 -1.27 4.38
N ALA A 121 -2.52 -0.06 4.13
CA ALA A 121 -1.67 1.10 3.86
C ALA A 121 -0.91 1.57 5.12
N GLU A 122 -1.58 1.69 6.26
CA GLU A 122 -0.98 2.03 7.56
C GLU A 122 0.12 1.02 7.92
N GLY A 123 -0.14 -0.29 7.80
CA GLY A 123 0.88 -1.31 8.09
C GLY A 123 2.09 -1.21 7.16
N LEU A 124 1.90 -0.88 5.88
CA LEU A 124 3.01 -0.66 4.96
C LEU A 124 3.74 0.66 5.21
N ALA A 125 3.02 1.71 5.64
CA ALA A 125 3.61 2.99 6.01
C ALA A 125 4.49 2.83 7.25
N ASP A 126 4.02 2.09 8.27
CA ASP A 126 4.80 1.71 9.44
C ASP A 126 6.05 0.91 9.05
N ALA A 127 5.91 -0.07 8.15
CA ALA A 127 7.05 -0.86 7.64
C ALA A 127 8.09 0.02 6.93
N ALA A 128 7.63 0.90 6.05
CA ALA A 128 8.49 1.87 5.36
C ALA A 128 9.17 2.82 6.36
N PHE A 129 8.42 3.33 7.33
CA PHE A 129 8.95 4.20 8.38
C PHE A 129 10.07 3.52 9.17
N VAL A 130 9.89 2.26 9.59
CA VAL A 130 10.93 1.52 10.31
C VAL A 130 12.17 1.33 9.44
N VAL A 131 12.04 0.96 8.16
CA VAL A 131 13.20 0.87 7.26
C VAL A 131 13.89 2.22 7.12
N ALA A 132 13.12 3.30 7.00
CA ALA A 132 13.66 4.65 6.91
C ALA A 132 14.43 5.06 8.17
N GLU A 133 13.91 4.71 9.34
CA GLU A 133 14.52 4.99 10.64
C GLU A 133 15.84 4.23 10.79
N GLU A 134 15.85 2.92 10.54
CA GLU A 134 17.07 2.09 10.64
C GLU A 134 18.14 2.53 9.63
N ALA A 135 17.76 2.70 8.35
CA ALA A 135 18.69 3.11 7.31
C ALA A 135 19.20 4.55 7.53
N GLY A 136 18.34 5.46 7.98
CA GLY A 136 18.69 6.86 8.24
C GLY A 136 19.65 7.02 9.41
N ARG A 137 19.41 6.30 10.51
CA ARG A 137 20.31 6.31 11.69
C ARG A 137 21.76 5.98 11.33
N VAL A 138 21.96 5.05 10.41
CA VAL A 138 23.30 4.65 9.95
C VAL A 138 23.79 5.57 8.83
N GLY A 139 22.94 5.87 7.85
CA GLY A 139 23.33 6.60 6.64
C GLY A 139 23.66 8.08 6.89
N GLU A 140 22.97 8.75 7.81
CA GLU A 140 22.95 10.22 7.92
C GLU A 140 23.88 10.79 9.00
N SER A 141 24.49 9.95 9.83
CA SER A 141 25.39 10.40 10.89
C SER A 141 26.82 10.61 10.41
N ASP A 142 27.37 11.82 10.55
CA ASP A 142 28.79 12.08 10.28
C ASP A 142 29.73 11.58 11.40
N ASP A 143 29.19 11.20 12.56
CA ASP A 143 29.96 10.69 13.69
C ASP A 143 30.12 9.15 13.60
N PRO A 144 31.35 8.62 13.49
CA PRO A 144 31.61 7.19 13.40
C PRO A 144 31.14 6.39 14.62
N GLU A 145 31.21 6.94 15.83
CA GLU A 145 30.77 6.23 17.04
C GLU A 145 29.26 6.01 17.02
N VAL A 146 28.51 7.02 16.57
CA VAL A 146 27.05 6.93 16.39
C VAL A 146 26.70 5.93 15.31
N VAL A 147 27.47 5.84 14.22
CA VAL A 147 27.25 4.88 13.13
C VAL A 147 27.41 3.44 13.64
N PHE A 148 28.46 3.16 14.41
CA PHE A 148 28.66 1.84 15.01
C PHE A 148 27.58 1.48 16.02
N ASP A 149 27.19 2.42 16.88
CA ASP A 149 26.09 2.23 17.82
C ASP A 149 24.76 1.99 17.10
N ALA A 150 24.50 2.71 16.00
CA ALA A 150 23.32 2.52 15.18
C ALA A 150 23.30 1.13 14.52
N LEU A 151 24.41 0.68 13.93
CA LEU A 151 24.54 -0.66 13.34
C LEU A 151 24.31 -1.76 14.39
N ALA A 152 24.90 -1.61 15.57
CA ALA A 152 24.73 -2.57 16.67
C ALA A 152 23.28 -2.65 17.19
N ARG A 153 22.48 -1.60 16.94
CA ARG A 153 21.08 -1.50 17.38
C ARG A 153 20.07 -1.78 16.28
N ILE A 154 20.49 -2.18 15.07
CA ILE A 154 19.54 -2.59 14.03
C ILE A 154 18.77 -3.82 14.51
N ASP A 155 17.46 -3.66 14.71
CA ASP A 155 16.57 -4.73 15.14
C ASP A 155 15.92 -5.38 13.90
N LEU A 156 16.60 -6.40 13.36
CA LEU A 156 16.06 -7.19 12.24
C LEU A 156 14.78 -7.96 12.60
N ASP A 157 14.61 -8.33 13.87
CA ASP A 157 13.40 -9.00 14.34
C ASP A 157 12.21 -8.04 14.36
N ARG A 158 12.42 -6.77 14.72
CA ARG A 158 11.40 -5.71 14.61
C ARG A 158 11.00 -5.50 13.16
N LEU A 159 11.97 -5.42 12.25
CA LEU A 159 11.69 -5.33 10.81
C LEU A 159 10.83 -6.52 10.35
N GLU A 160 11.20 -7.74 10.71
CA GLU A 160 10.43 -8.93 10.33
C GLU A 160 9.00 -8.90 10.87
N ARG A 161 8.81 -8.53 12.15
CA ARG A 161 7.47 -8.43 12.76
C ARG A 161 6.58 -7.41 12.06
N VAL A 162 7.11 -6.22 11.78
CA VAL A 162 6.33 -5.14 11.14
C VAL A 162 5.95 -5.52 9.71
N PHE A 163 6.88 -6.10 8.95
CA PHE A 163 6.60 -6.58 7.59
C PHE A 163 5.61 -7.74 7.58
N SER A 164 5.73 -8.68 8.52
CA SER A 164 4.79 -9.81 8.64
C SER A 164 3.37 -9.31 8.94
N ALA A 165 3.22 -8.31 9.81
CA ALA A 165 1.92 -7.69 10.09
C ALA A 165 1.36 -6.96 8.87
N ALA A 166 2.18 -6.15 8.19
CA ALA A 166 1.79 -5.42 6.99
C ALA A 166 1.33 -6.37 5.86
N ASP A 167 2.10 -7.43 5.62
CA ASP A 167 1.78 -8.46 4.64
C ASP A 167 0.49 -9.21 4.99
N GLY A 168 0.24 -9.47 6.28
CA GLY A 168 -1.03 -10.01 6.76
C GLY A 168 -2.21 -9.13 6.35
N TYR A 169 -2.14 -7.82 6.57
CA TYR A 169 -3.21 -6.89 6.20
C TYR A 169 -3.42 -6.79 4.68
N VAL A 170 -2.33 -6.78 3.90
CA VAL A 170 -2.42 -6.76 2.42
C VAL A 170 -3.05 -8.05 1.91
N ARG A 171 -2.63 -9.21 2.42
CA ARG A 171 -3.18 -10.51 2.04
C ARG A 171 -4.67 -10.60 2.36
N ASP A 172 -5.07 -10.21 3.57
CA ASP A 172 -6.48 -10.19 3.97
C ASP A 172 -7.33 -9.30 3.04
N ALA A 173 -6.78 -8.18 2.56
CA ALA A 173 -7.44 -7.32 1.59
C ALA A 173 -7.51 -7.98 0.19
N CYS A 174 -6.43 -8.62 -0.27
CA CYS A 174 -6.42 -9.38 -1.54
C CYS A 174 -7.46 -10.50 -1.54
N GLU A 175 -7.52 -11.29 -0.48
CA GLU A 175 -8.51 -12.35 -0.31
C GLU A 175 -9.95 -11.79 -0.31
N ARG A 176 -10.20 -10.69 0.41
CA ARG A 176 -11.54 -10.08 0.49
C ARG A 176 -12.05 -9.57 -0.87
N TYR A 177 -11.14 -9.10 -1.73
CA TYR A 177 -11.48 -8.48 -3.01
C TYR A 177 -11.19 -9.37 -4.23
N ASP A 178 -10.87 -10.66 -4.00
CA ASP A 178 -10.50 -11.64 -5.03
C ASP A 178 -9.43 -11.11 -5.99
N LEU A 179 -8.39 -10.48 -5.43
CA LEU A 179 -7.24 -10.03 -6.20
C LEU A 179 -6.17 -11.13 -6.16
N ASP A 180 -6.04 -11.86 -7.28
CA ASP A 180 -4.96 -12.82 -7.47
C ASP A 180 -3.63 -12.08 -7.70
N GLU A 181 -2.60 -12.34 -6.90
CA GLU A 181 -1.29 -11.67 -7.00
C GLU A 181 -0.67 -11.85 -8.40
N ALA A 182 -0.92 -12.98 -9.07
CA ALA A 182 -0.45 -13.22 -10.43
C ALA A 182 -1.02 -12.21 -11.45
N SER A 183 -2.22 -11.68 -11.20
CA SER A 183 -2.86 -10.68 -12.06
C SER A 183 -2.24 -9.29 -11.95
N VAL A 184 -1.56 -9.00 -10.83
CA VAL A 184 -0.91 -7.70 -10.59
C VAL A 184 0.38 -7.57 -11.39
N TYR A 185 1.15 -8.66 -11.52
CA TYR A 185 2.41 -8.66 -12.27
C TYR A 185 2.25 -8.97 -13.77
N GLY A 186 1.13 -9.60 -14.18
CA GLY A 186 0.86 -9.92 -15.61
C GLY A 186 0.16 -8.82 -16.42
N GLY A 187 -0.46 -7.83 -15.77
CA GLY A 187 -1.29 -6.81 -16.42
C GLY A 187 -0.54 -5.60 -17.00
N GLY A 188 0.76 -5.47 -16.76
CA GLY A 188 1.57 -4.28 -17.08
C GLY A 188 2.29 -4.26 -18.43
N LEU A 189 2.09 -5.27 -19.29
CA LEU A 189 2.79 -5.37 -20.60
C LEU A 189 1.93 -5.04 -21.83
N TYR A 190 0.68 -4.55 -21.64
CA TYR A 190 -0.19 -4.16 -22.75
C TYR A 190 -1.09 -2.96 -22.42
N ILE A 191 -0.51 -1.77 -22.20
CA ILE A 191 -1.13 -0.49 -22.55
C ILE A 191 -0.05 0.43 -23.10
#